data_AF-A0A1H4H414-F1
#
_entry.id   AF-A0A1H4H414-F1
#
_cell.length_a   1.000
_cell.length_b   1.000
_cell.length_c   1.000
_cell.angle_alpha   90.00
_cell.angle_beta   90.00
_cell.angle_gamma   90.00
#
_symmetry.space_group_name_H-M   'P 1'
#
loop_
_entity.id
_entity.type
_entity.pdbx_description
1 polymer ?
#
loop_
_entity_poly.entity_id
_entity_poly.type
_entity_poly.pdbx_seq_one_letter_code
_entity_poly.pdbx_strand_id
1 'polypeptide(L)'
;MNVYGFIDTVFIVAVIISGVSLCLYLAFGVFLAKKMRLHMNKAMDELGNPWGVSTILMRNTSLYDDFLKTGCHKESEFPQIRKLGEMTILAKNVFHYASLICMVCLISLLALK
;
A
#
# COMPACT_ATOMS: atom_id res chain seq x y z
N MET A 1 -26.31 -0.95 -21.23
CA MET A 1 -25.82 -1.70 -20.05
C MET A 1 -26.73 -1.31 -18.89
N ASN A 2 -27.37 -2.26 -18.21
CA ASN A 2 -28.20 -1.93 -17.04
C ASN A 2 -27.33 -1.35 -15.92
N VAL A 3 -27.91 -0.49 -15.07
CA VAL A 3 -27.21 0.16 -13.94
C VAL A 3 -26.49 -0.88 -13.07
N TYR A 4 -27.14 -2.02 -12.83
CA TYR A 4 -26.54 -3.18 -12.16
C TYR A 4 -25.27 -3.71 -12.84
N GLY A 5 -25.33 -3.99 -14.14
CA GLY A 5 -24.17 -4.52 -14.88
C GLY A 5 -23.02 -3.52 -14.97
N PHE A 6 -23.31 -2.21 -14.95
CA PHE A 6 -22.30 -1.17 -14.83
C PHE A 6 -21.60 -1.21 -13.46
N ILE A 7 -22.36 -1.23 -12.37
CA ILE A 7 -21.80 -1.26 -11.01
C ILE A 7 -20.97 -2.53 -10.79
N ASP A 8 -21.43 -3.67 -11.29
CA ASP A 8 -20.74 -4.95 -11.14
C ASP A 8 -19.40 -4.99 -11.90
N THR A 9 -19.37 -4.41 -13.11
CA THR A 9 -18.14 -4.28 -13.89
C THR A 9 -17.12 -3.37 -13.18
N VAL A 10 -17.58 -2.22 -12.65
CA VAL A 10 -16.72 -1.30 -11.88
C VAL A 10 -16.18 -1.97 -10.61
N PHE A 11 -17.01 -2.76 -9.91
CA PHE A 11 -16.61 -3.51 -8.74
C PHE A 11 -15.49 -4.52 -9.05
N ILE A 12 -15.66 -5.33 -10.10
CA ILE A 12 -14.63 -6.31 -10.52
C ILE A 12 -13.30 -5.63 -10.83
N VAL A 13 -13.33 -4.52 -11.57
CA VAL A 13 -12.12 -3.76 -11.90
C VAL A 13 -11.46 -3.21 -10.63
N ALA A 14 -12.24 -2.66 -9.70
CA ALA A 14 -11.73 -2.15 -8.43
C ALA A 14 -11.10 -3.26 -7.56
N VAL A 15 -11.69 -4.47 -7.54
CA VAL A 15 -11.12 -5.64 -6.86
C VAL A 15 -9.77 -6.03 -7.47
N ILE A 16 -9.66 -6.08 -8.80
CA ILE A 16 -8.39 -6.40 -9.48
C ILE A 16 -7.33 -5.34 -9.16
N ILE A 17 -7.66 -4.06 -9.25
CA ILE A 17 -6.75 -2.97 -8.92
C ILE A 17 -6.29 -3.07 -7.46
N SER A 18 -7.22 -3.34 -6.53
CA SER A 18 -6.93 -3.54 -5.12
C SER A 18 -5.95 -4.70 -4.92
N GLY A 19 -6.21 -5.86 -5.52
CA GLY A 19 -5.33 -7.03 -5.45
C GLY A 19 -3.92 -6.75 -5.98
N VAL A 20 -3.81 -6.13 -7.16
CA VAL A 20 -2.50 -5.78 -7.75
C VAL A 20 -1.75 -4.77 -6.87
N SER A 21 -2.43 -3.75 -6.36
CA SER A 21 -1.83 -2.74 -5.50
C SER A 21 -1.30 -3.33 -4.19
N LEU A 22 -2.00 -4.30 -3.59
CA LEU A 22 -1.54 -5.03 -2.42
C LEU A 22 -0.27 -5.85 -2.72
N CYS A 23 -0.23 -6.56 -3.85
CA CYS A 23 0.96 -7.31 -4.27
C CYS A 23 2.17 -6.39 -4.48
N LEU A 24 1.97 -5.24 -5.13
CA LEU A 24 3.02 -4.24 -5.33
C LEU A 24 3.49 -3.62 -4.02
N TYR A 25 2.56 -3.31 -3.12
CA TYR A 25 2.85 -2.79 -1.79
C TYR A 25 3.77 -3.75 -0.98
N LEU A 26 3.43 -5.04 -0.99
CA LEU A 26 4.24 -6.08 -0.34
C LEU A 26 5.62 -6.19 -0.98
N ALA A 27 5.69 -6.23 -2.31
CA ALA A 27 6.96 -6.32 -3.03
C ALA A 27 7.88 -5.13 -2.71
N PHE A 28 7.37 -3.89 -2.86
CA PHE A 28 8.16 -2.69 -2.60
C PHE A 28 8.57 -2.57 -1.14
N GLY A 29 7.71 -2.93 -0.19
CA GLY A 29 8.05 -2.95 1.23
C GLY A 29 9.21 -3.89 1.56
N VAL A 30 9.22 -5.10 0.99
CA VAL A 30 10.32 -6.07 1.15
C VAL A 30 11.62 -5.55 0.52
N PHE A 31 11.54 -4.98 -0.69
CA PHE A 31 12.72 -4.39 -1.35
C PHE A 31 13.27 -3.19 -0.57
N LEU A 32 12.40 -2.33 -0.04
CA LEU A 32 12.79 -1.18 0.77
C LEU A 32 13.49 -1.63 2.06
N ALA A 33 12.90 -2.59 2.77
CA ALA A 33 13.51 -3.17 3.98
C ALA A 33 14.89 -3.75 3.68
N LYS A 34 15.04 -4.55 2.61
CA LYS A 34 16.33 -5.11 2.21
C LYS A 34 17.38 -4.03 1.93
N LYS A 35 16.99 -2.93 1.29
CA LYS A 35 17.89 -1.81 0.97
C LYS A 35 18.24 -0.98 2.20
N MET A 36 17.29 -0.73 3.09
CA MET A 36 17.53 -0.05 4.36
C MET A 36 18.48 -0.85 5.25
N ARG A 37 18.39 -2.18 5.27
CA ARG A 37 19.34 -3.01 6.03
C ARG A 37 20.80 -2.83 5.58
N LEU A 38 21.01 -2.66 4.28
CA LEU A 38 22.34 -2.52 3.71
C LEU A 38 22.93 -1.12 3.92
N HIS A 39 22.09 -0.09 3.95
CA HIS A 39 22.53 1.30 3.84
C HIS A 39 22.16 2.19 5.05
N MET A 40 21.22 1.76 5.88
CA MET A 40 20.65 2.52 7.00
C MET A 40 20.34 1.59 8.19
N ASN A 41 21.32 0.77 8.60
CA ASN A 41 21.11 -0.29 9.59
C ASN A 41 20.62 0.25 10.95
N LYS A 42 21.12 1.41 11.39
CA LYS A 42 20.65 2.09 12.63
C LYS A 42 19.17 2.46 12.58
N ALA A 43 18.72 3.06 11.47
CA ALA A 43 17.31 3.39 11.29
C ALA A 43 16.45 2.12 11.25
N MET A 44 16.99 1.01 10.72
CA MET A 44 16.28 -0.26 10.71
C MET A 44 16.14 -0.89 12.10
N ASP A 45 17.16 -0.79 12.94
CA ASP A 45 17.12 -1.23 14.34
C ASP A 45 16.14 -0.39 15.16
N GLU A 46 16.12 0.94 14.97
CA GLU A 46 15.15 1.86 15.60
C GLU A 46 13.70 1.57 15.18
N LEU A 47 13.49 1.11 13.95
CA LEU A 47 12.19 0.67 13.44
C LEU A 47 11.79 -0.74 13.89
N GLY A 48 12.62 -1.41 14.70
CA GLY A 48 12.35 -2.75 15.22
C GLY A 48 12.58 -3.87 14.19
N ASN A 49 13.51 -3.66 13.25
CA ASN A 49 13.83 -4.60 12.17
C ASN A 49 12.59 -5.05 11.40
N PRO A 50 11.90 -4.14 10.68
CA PRO A 50 10.69 -4.50 9.95
C PRO A 50 11.06 -5.29 8.67
N TRP A 51 11.38 -6.57 8.84
CA TRP A 51 11.50 -7.53 7.75
C TRP A 51 10.09 -7.81 7.22
N GLY A 52 9.61 -6.94 6.34
CA GLY A 52 8.30 -7.12 5.72
C GLY A 52 7.12 -6.93 6.67
N VAL A 53 7.11 -5.87 7.50
CA VAL A 53 5.90 -5.53 8.30
C VAL A 53 4.85 -4.81 7.45
N SER A 54 4.68 -5.29 6.23
CA SER A 54 3.43 -5.18 5.49
C SER A 54 2.69 -6.47 5.79
N THR A 55 2.03 -6.54 6.95
CA THR A 55 1.14 -7.67 7.23
C THR A 55 0.05 -7.74 6.15
N ILE A 56 -0.49 -8.92 5.85
CA ILE A 56 -1.63 -9.12 4.91
C ILE A 56 -2.81 -8.19 5.27
N LEU A 57 -2.88 -7.74 6.52
CA LEU A 57 -3.87 -6.80 7.06
C LEU A 57 -3.59 -5.31 6.73
N MET A 58 -2.55 -4.98 5.97
CA MET A 58 -2.09 -3.60 5.75
C MET A 58 -1.85 -2.78 7.03
N ARG A 59 -1.73 -3.45 8.19
CA ARG A 59 -1.23 -2.84 9.41
C ARG A 59 0.29 -2.88 9.32
N ASN A 60 0.83 -1.76 8.89
CA ASN A 60 2.21 -1.42 9.22
C ASN A 60 2.34 -1.46 10.75
N THR A 61 3.46 -1.92 11.29
CA THR A 61 3.86 -1.45 12.62
C THR A 61 3.81 0.08 12.57
N SER A 62 3.28 0.73 13.60
CA SER A 62 3.18 2.20 13.66
C SER A 62 4.47 2.89 13.23
N LEU A 63 5.60 2.28 13.56
CA LEU A 63 6.96 2.66 13.18
C LEU A 63 7.21 2.76 11.66
N TYR A 64 6.69 1.84 10.83
CA TYR A 64 6.87 1.87 9.36
C TYR A 64 5.93 2.88 8.69
N ASP A 65 4.72 3.03 9.24
CA ASP A 65 3.82 4.09 8.83
C ASP A 65 4.35 5.47 9.21
N ASP A 66 5.01 5.59 10.36
CA ASP A 66 5.71 6.81 10.76
C ASP A 66 6.89 7.06 9.83
N PHE A 67 7.78 6.10 9.53
CA PHE A 67 8.87 6.29 8.57
C PHE A 67 8.42 6.77 7.17
N LEU A 68 7.29 6.26 6.69
CA LEU A 68 6.69 6.69 5.42
C LEU A 68 5.93 8.02 5.54
N LYS A 69 5.21 8.28 6.64
CA LYS A 69 4.45 9.54 6.86
C LYS A 69 5.31 10.72 7.25
N THR A 70 6.32 10.53 8.10
CA THR A 70 7.24 11.59 8.56
C THR A 70 8.24 12.00 7.48
N GLY A 71 8.36 11.21 6.41
CA GLY A 71 9.21 11.56 5.27
C GLY A 71 10.68 11.23 5.46
N CYS A 72 11.06 10.46 6.50
CA CYS A 72 12.45 10.02 6.73
C CYS A 72 13.08 9.35 5.49
N HIS A 73 12.28 8.64 4.69
CA HIS A 73 12.75 8.06 3.42
C HIS A 73 13.24 9.10 2.42
N LYS A 74 12.75 10.36 2.46
CA LYS A 74 13.15 11.47 1.56
C LYS A 74 14.52 12.04 1.89
N GLU A 75 14.92 11.95 3.16
CA GLU A 75 16.22 12.41 3.67
C GLU A 75 17.35 11.41 3.38
N SER A 76 17.01 10.20 2.91
CA SER A 76 18.00 9.21 2.51
C SER A 76 18.88 9.71 1.36
N GLU A 77 20.19 9.64 1.56
CA GLU A 77 21.22 9.91 0.54
C GLU A 77 21.14 8.93 -0.65
N PHE A 78 20.51 7.76 -0.45
CA PHE A 78 20.32 6.74 -1.49
C PHE A 78 19.02 6.99 -2.29
N PRO A 79 19.09 7.30 -3.60
CA PRO A 79 17.90 7.59 -4.42
C PRO A 79 16.94 6.40 -4.54
N GLN A 80 17.45 5.17 -4.43
CA GLN A 80 16.64 3.95 -4.51
C GLN A 80 15.67 3.81 -3.33
N ILE A 81 16.09 4.21 -2.13
CA ILE A 81 15.27 4.17 -0.91
C ILE A 81 14.14 5.18 -1.03
N ARG A 82 14.43 6.40 -1.50
CA ARG A 82 13.41 7.43 -1.77
C ARG A 82 12.33 6.92 -2.74
N LYS A 83 12.76 6.39 -3.89
CA LYS A 83 11.86 5.92 -4.95
C LYS A 83 10.99 4.76 -4.46
N LEU A 84 11.57 3.81 -3.74
CA LEU A 84 10.82 2.67 -3.16
C LEU A 84 9.83 3.13 -2.08
N GLY A 85 10.19 4.12 -1.26
CA GLY A 85 9.28 4.74 -0.29
C GLY A 85 8.07 5.38 -0.96
N GLU A 86 8.30 6.21 -1.99
CA GLU A 86 7.21 6.86 -2.75
C GLU A 86 6.31 5.83 -3.46
N MET A 87 6.89 4.81 -4.08
CA MET A 87 6.14 3.72 -4.72
C MET A 87 5.31 2.93 -3.71
N THR A 88 5.84 2.70 -2.52
CA THR A 88 5.12 2.03 -1.43
C THR A 88 3.92 2.86 -0.97
N ILE A 89 4.09 4.17 -0.79
CA ILE A 89 3.00 5.10 -0.45
C ILE A 89 1.93 5.14 -1.54
N LEU A 90 2.36 5.21 -2.82
CA LEU A 90 1.44 5.22 -3.95
C LEU A 90 0.61 3.92 -4.01
N ALA A 91 1.24 2.77 -3.86
CA ALA A 91 0.55 1.48 -3.85
C ALA A 91 -0.48 1.39 -2.72
N LYS A 92 -0.14 1.86 -1.52
CA LYS A 92 -1.06 1.94 -0.37
C LYS A 92 -2.25 2.84 -0.66
N ASN A 93 -2.03 4.02 -1.24
CA ASN A 93 -3.10 4.95 -1.58
C ASN A 93 -4.05 4.37 -2.64
N VAL A 94 -3.50 3.76 -3.70
CA VAL A 94 -4.29 3.09 -4.74
C VAL A 94 -5.16 1.98 -4.14
N PHE A 95 -4.61 1.17 -3.23
CA PHE A 95 -5.38 0.15 -2.52
C PHE A 95 -6.55 0.74 -1.73
N HIS A 96 -6.31 1.83 -0.97
CA HIS A 96 -7.36 2.47 -0.18
C HIS A 96 -8.47 3.05 -1.06
N TYR A 97 -8.13 3.73 -2.17
CA TYR A 97 -9.12 4.25 -3.11
C TYR A 97 -9.91 3.11 -3.77
N ALA A 98 -9.24 2.06 -4.23
CA ALA A 98 -9.91 0.90 -4.83
C ALA A 98 -10.85 0.22 -3.82
N SER A 99 -10.43 0.06 -2.56
CA SER A 99 -11.26 -0.51 -1.50
C SER A 99 -12.47 0.35 -1.16
N LEU A 100 -12.32 1.67 -1.18
CA LEU A 100 -13.44 2.60 -0.99
C LEU A 100 -14.45 2.48 -2.12
N ILE A 101 -13.98 2.42 -3.38
CA ILE A 101 -14.83 2.19 -4.56
C ILE A 101 -15.58 0.86 -4.42
N CYS A 102 -14.90 -0.21 -4.00
CA CYS A 102 -15.55 -1.50 -3.74
C CYS A 102 -16.67 -1.39 -2.70
N MET A 103 -16.46 -0.65 -1.61
CA MET A 103 -17.51 -0.42 -0.60
C MET A 103 -18.70 0.35 -1.17
N VAL A 104 -18.46 1.41 -1.94
CA VAL A 104 -19.53 2.20 -2.57
C VAL A 104 -20.34 1.35 -3.55
N CYS A 105 -19.68 0.52 -4.36
CA CYS A 105 -20.34 -0.43 -5.26
C CYS A 105 -21.21 -1.44 -4.49
N LEU A 106 -20.70 -2.01 -3.40
CA LEU A 106 -21.45 -2.93 -2.54
C LEU A 106 -22.69 -2.28 -1.93
N ILE A 107 -22.56 -1.07 -1.38
CA ILE A 107 -23.69 -0.31 -0.83
C ILE A 107 -24.73 -0.02 -1.92
N SER A 108 -24.28 0.35 -3.12
CA SER A 108 -25.16 0.66 -4.26
C SER A 108 -25.92 -0.57 -4.74
N LEU A 109 -25.25 -1.74 -4.82
CA LEU A 109 -25.90 -3.02 -5.16
C LEU A 109 -26.92 -3.46 -4.10
N LEU A 110 -26.64 -3.22 -2.82
CA LEU A 110 -27.57 -3.50 -1.73
C LEU A 110 -28.78 -2.57 -1.72
N ALA A 111 -28.60 -1.29 -2.05
CA ALA A 111 -29.68 -0.30 -2.07
C ALA A 111 -30.58 -0.39 -3.31
N LEU A 112 -30.06 -0.90 -4.43
CA LEU A 112 -30.82 -1.11 -5.65
C LEU A 112 -31.68 -2.38 -5.59
N LYS A 113 -31.38 -3.30 -4.68
CA LYS A 113 -32.05 -4.60 -4.49
C LYS A 113 -33.31 -4.43 -3.66
#